data_AF-A0A1X6ML90-F1
#
_entry.id   AF-A0A1X6ML90-F1
#
_cell.length_a   1.000
_cell.length_b   1.000
_cell.length_c   1.000
_cell.angle_alpha   90.00
_cell.angle_beta   90.00
_cell.angle_gamma   90.00
#
_symmetry.space_group_name_H-M   'P 1'
#
loop_
_entity.id
_entity.type
_entity.pdbx_description
1 polymer ?
#
loop_
_entity_poly.entity_id
_entity_poly.type
_entity_poly.pdbx_seq_one_letter_code
_entity_poly.pdbx_strand_id
1 'polypeptide(L)'
;GFEAVHSILHILGLDPSITTPEDLDNLGPRFVCLECPITGIGRHLKGRHVLSWRQCVSHFIPNARTHYEPSWELVPQVHWETIARSEVNPSYNTPLWGCNHCTVHLEDLQTRAAVLSHVRESHTVAKPNEGQDFFHAVPARRVGSRP
;
A
#
# COMPACT_ATOMS: atom_id res chain seq x y z
N GLY A 1 -9.77 20.90 7.39
CA GLY A 1 -8.57 20.84 6.51
C GLY A 1 -7.32 21.11 7.30
N PHE A 2 -7.14 22.34 7.77
CA PHE A 2 -6.04 22.77 8.64
C PHE A 2 -5.81 21.84 9.85
N GLU A 3 -6.85 21.54 10.63
CA GLU A 3 -6.76 20.66 11.81
C GLU A 3 -6.20 19.27 11.48
N ALA A 4 -6.64 18.68 10.35
CA ALA A 4 -6.14 17.38 9.91
C ALA A 4 -4.65 17.43 9.59
N VAL A 5 -4.19 18.47 8.89
CA VAL A 5 -2.76 18.67 8.59
C VAL A 5 -1.97 18.90 9.87
N HIS A 6 -2.47 19.71 10.80
CA HIS A 6 -1.79 19.98 12.07
C HIS A 6 -1.66 18.71 12.93
N SER A 7 -2.70 17.88 13.01
CA SER A 7 -2.66 16.58 13.69
C SER A 7 -1.63 15.64 13.05
N ILE A 8 -1.56 15.58 11.71
CA ILE A 8 -0.55 14.80 10.98
C ILE A 8 0.88 15.27 11.33
N LEU A 9 1.12 16.58 11.30
CA LEU A 9 2.45 17.14 11.60
C LEU A 9 2.86 16.86 13.04
N HIS A 10 1.92 16.96 13.99
CA HIS A 10 2.17 16.62 15.39
C HIS A 10 2.59 15.15 15.56
N ILE A 11 1.88 14.21 14.91
CA ILE A 11 2.21 12.78 14.95
C ILE A 11 3.60 12.49 14.36
N LEU A 12 3.98 13.23 13.32
CA LEU A 12 5.28 13.08 12.66
C LEU A 12 6.41 13.84 13.37
N GLY A 13 6.10 14.65 14.38
CA GLY A 13 7.08 15.51 15.05
C GLY A 13 7.66 16.61 14.14
N LEU A 14 6.89 17.07 13.15
CA LEU A 14 7.30 18.07 12.16
C LEU A 14 6.78 19.47 12.54
N ASP A 15 7.56 20.50 12.21
CA ASP A 15 7.23 21.89 12.50
C ASP A 15 6.30 22.48 11.43
N PRO A 16 5.08 22.93 11.78
CA PRO A 16 4.11 23.46 10.81
C PRO A 16 4.52 24.78 10.16
N SER A 17 5.49 25.51 10.70
CA SER A 17 5.95 26.79 10.14
C SER A 17 6.92 26.62 8.97
N ILE A 18 7.55 25.46 8.85
CA ILE A 18 8.57 25.18 7.82
C ILE A 18 8.23 23.95 6.96
N THR A 19 7.35 23.06 7.43
CA THR A 19 7.01 21.85 6.69
C THR A 19 6.11 22.18 5.52
N THR A 20 6.54 21.80 4.32
CA THR A 20 5.79 22.00 3.08
C THR A 20 4.95 20.77 2.74
N PRO A 21 3.91 20.93 1.88
CA PRO A 21 3.21 19.78 1.31
C PRO A 21 4.13 18.80 0.56
N GLU A 22 5.19 19.31 -0.07
CA GLU A 22 6.16 18.49 -0.80
C GLU A 22 6.99 17.62 0.15
N ASP A 23 7.36 18.13 1.34
CA ASP A 23 8.03 17.32 2.37
C ASP A 23 7.16 16.13 2.80
N LEU A 24 5.85 16.34 2.95
CA LEU A 24 4.90 15.27 3.29
C LEU A 24 4.67 14.28 2.15
N ASP A 25 4.64 14.76 0.90
CA ASP A 25 4.55 13.90 -0.29
C ASP A 25 5.81 13.01 -0.40
N ASN A 26 7.00 13.59 -0.17
CA ASN A 26 8.28 12.89 -0.23
C ASN A 26 8.49 11.91 0.92
N LEU A 27 8.11 12.28 2.15
CA LEU A 27 8.16 11.38 3.30
C LEU A 27 7.22 10.19 3.11
N GLY A 28 6.10 10.40 2.41
CA GLY A 28 5.12 9.38 2.11
C GLY A 28 4.59 8.63 3.34
N PRO A 29 4.20 9.31 4.43
CA PRO A 29 3.67 8.64 5.62
C PRO A 29 2.34 7.96 5.32
N ARG A 30 2.02 6.91 6.09
CA ARG A 30 0.77 6.17 6.00
C ARG A 30 0.07 6.13 7.34
N PHE A 31 -1.23 6.35 7.33
CA PHE A 31 -2.05 6.47 8.52
C PHE A 31 -3.29 5.58 8.44
N VAL A 32 -3.89 5.30 9.59
CA VAL A 32 -5.27 4.79 9.68
C VAL A 32 -6.12 5.78 10.47
N CYS A 33 -7.39 5.93 10.07
CA CYS A 33 -8.37 6.67 10.86
C CYS A 33 -8.82 5.80 12.03
N LEU A 34 -8.79 6.32 13.26
CA LEU A 34 -9.21 5.59 14.47
C LEU A 34 -10.71 5.66 14.74
N GLU A 35 -11.41 6.69 14.23
CA GLU A 35 -12.85 6.87 14.40
C GLU A 35 -13.69 6.02 13.45
N CYS A 36 -13.13 5.63 12.30
CA CYS A 36 -13.82 4.69 11.40
C CYS A 36 -14.04 3.32 12.07
N PRO A 37 -15.07 2.56 11.69
CA PRO A 37 -15.19 1.17 12.13
C PRO A 37 -14.12 0.29 11.47
N ILE A 38 -13.75 -0.80 12.14
CA ILE A 38 -12.97 -1.88 11.49
C ILE A 38 -13.87 -2.55 10.46
N THR A 39 -13.47 -2.52 9.19
CA THR A 39 -14.22 -3.13 8.08
C THR A 39 -13.67 -4.50 7.75
N GLY A 40 -14.53 -5.38 7.22
CA GLY A 40 -14.16 -6.72 6.79
C GLY A 40 -13.95 -6.81 5.28
N ILE A 41 -12.92 -7.53 4.85
CA ILE A 41 -12.76 -7.99 3.47
C ILE A 41 -13.00 -9.50 3.46
N GLY A 42 -14.18 -9.92 2.97
CA GLY A 42 -14.59 -11.33 3.03
C GLY A 42 -14.85 -11.82 4.46
N ARG A 43 -14.73 -13.13 4.70
CA ARG A 43 -15.11 -13.76 5.98
C ARG A 43 -14.02 -13.73 7.05
N HIS A 44 -12.76 -13.45 6.70
CA HIS A 44 -11.61 -13.70 7.57
C HIS A 44 -10.68 -12.50 7.79
N LEU A 45 -10.73 -11.46 6.96
CA LEU A 45 -9.87 -10.30 7.09
C LEU A 45 -10.67 -9.13 7.63
N LYS A 46 -10.18 -8.51 8.70
CA LYS A 46 -10.72 -7.30 9.31
C LYS A 46 -9.59 -6.29 9.45
N GLY A 47 -9.84 -5.03 9.11
CA GLY A 47 -8.83 -3.98 9.19
C GLY A 47 -9.41 -2.58 9.03
N ARG A 48 -8.50 -1.60 9.01
CA ARG A 48 -8.79 -0.20 8.70
C ARG A 48 -8.18 0.14 7.36
N HIS A 49 -8.80 1.08 6.64
CA HIS A 49 -8.21 1.60 5.42
C HIS A 49 -6.97 2.42 5.74
N VAL A 50 -5.88 2.13 5.04
CA VAL A 50 -4.67 2.93 5.10
C VAL A 50 -4.83 4.14 4.17
N LEU A 51 -4.38 5.30 4.65
CA LEU A 51 -4.51 6.59 4.00
C LEU A 51 -3.13 7.27 3.91
N SER A 52 -2.84 7.90 2.78
CA SER A 52 -1.81 8.94 2.66
C SER A 52 -2.22 10.22 3.40
N TRP A 53 -1.28 11.15 3.62
CA TRP A 53 -1.59 12.42 4.29
C TRP A 53 -2.68 13.22 3.55
N ARG A 54 -2.67 13.23 2.21
CA ARG A 54 -3.71 13.89 1.39
C ARG A 54 -5.06 13.21 1.57
N GLN A 55 -5.07 11.88 1.65
CA GLN A 55 -6.27 11.10 1.91
C GLN A 55 -6.81 11.33 3.33
N CYS A 56 -5.97 11.52 4.35
CA CYS A 56 -6.42 11.91 5.68
C CYS A 56 -7.17 13.26 5.64
N VAL A 57 -6.64 14.26 4.93
CA VAL A 57 -7.30 15.56 4.80
C VAL A 57 -8.62 15.44 4.06
N SER A 58 -8.66 14.75 2.92
CA SER A 58 -9.88 14.56 2.13
C SER A 58 -10.87 13.59 2.77
N HIS A 59 -10.42 12.71 3.67
CA HIS A 59 -11.28 11.90 4.52
C HIS A 59 -11.92 12.72 5.63
N PHE A 60 -11.15 13.58 6.32
CA PHE A 60 -11.64 14.32 7.48
C PHE A 60 -12.66 15.41 7.12
N ILE A 61 -12.38 16.22 6.09
CA ILE A 61 -13.23 17.37 5.71
C ILE A 61 -14.72 17.02 5.52
N PRO A 62 -15.09 16.00 4.71
CA PRO A 62 -16.50 15.65 4.52
C PRO A 62 -17.11 14.94 5.75
N ASN A 63 -16.28 14.36 6.61
CA ASN A 63 -16.73 13.57 7.76
C ASN A 63 -16.71 14.34 9.09
N ALA A 64 -16.53 15.67 9.08
CA ALA A 64 -16.43 16.49 10.30
C ALA A 64 -17.62 16.38 11.28
N ARG A 65 -18.77 15.82 10.85
CA ARG A 65 -19.92 15.53 11.71
C ARG A 65 -19.81 14.24 12.51
N THR A 66 -19.06 13.27 11.99
CA THR A 66 -18.84 11.96 12.61
C THR A 66 -17.42 11.81 13.13
N HIS A 67 -16.49 12.63 12.65
CA HIS A 67 -15.10 12.73 13.03
C HIS A 67 -14.88 14.13 13.61
N TYR A 68 -15.15 14.28 14.91
CA TYR A 68 -15.16 15.60 15.55
C TYR A 68 -13.75 16.18 15.61
N GLU A 69 -12.74 15.32 15.79
CA GLU A 69 -11.33 15.69 15.76
C GLU A 69 -10.53 14.72 14.88
N PRO A 70 -9.42 15.15 14.25
CA PRO A 70 -8.61 14.25 13.45
C PRO A 70 -7.86 13.23 14.34
N SER A 71 -8.34 11.98 14.35
CA SER A 71 -7.73 10.88 15.10
C SER A 71 -7.05 9.88 14.16
N TRP A 72 -5.71 9.94 14.12
CA TRP A 72 -4.87 9.13 13.24
C TRP A 72 -3.88 8.28 14.03
N GLU A 73 -3.60 7.10 13.51
CA GLU A 73 -2.46 6.29 13.95
C GLU A 73 -1.47 6.14 12.80
N LEU A 74 -0.19 6.40 13.07
CA LEU A 74 0.89 6.25 12.11
C LEU A 74 1.19 4.76 11.91
N VAL A 75 1.11 4.30 10.67
CA VAL A 75 1.54 2.95 10.31
C VAL A 75 3.05 2.84 10.53
N PRO A 76 3.59 1.71 11.03
CA PRO A 76 5.03 1.54 11.15
C PRO A 76 5.77 1.75 9.82
N GLN A 77 6.87 2.51 9.86
CA GLN A 77 7.62 2.92 8.66
C GLN A 77 8.07 1.75 7.78
N VAL A 78 8.38 0.60 8.38
CA VAL A 78 8.75 -0.64 7.67
C VAL A 78 7.70 -1.10 6.66
N HIS A 79 6.45 -0.64 6.76
CA HIS A 79 5.37 -0.99 5.85
C HIS A 79 5.09 0.06 4.76
N TRP A 80 5.61 1.29 4.87
CA TRP A 80 5.23 2.40 3.98
C TRP A 80 5.51 2.11 2.52
N GLU A 81 6.71 1.63 2.17
CA GLU A 81 7.08 1.30 0.79
C GLU A 81 6.23 0.16 0.19
N THR A 82 5.88 -0.82 1.02
CA THR A 82 5.03 -1.94 0.57
C THR A 82 3.62 -1.45 0.26
N ILE A 83 3.09 -0.56 1.11
CA ILE A 83 1.77 0.05 0.91
C ILE A 83 1.79 0.98 -0.31
N ALA A 84 2.79 1.85 -0.43
CA ALA A 84 2.94 2.77 -1.56
C ALA A 84 2.99 2.02 -2.90
N ARG A 85 3.72 0.90 -2.98
CA ARG A 85 3.72 0.03 -4.18
C ARG A 85 2.33 -0.52 -4.52
N SER A 86 1.55 -0.90 -3.51
CA SER A 86 0.19 -1.41 -3.71
C SER A 86 -0.81 -0.34 -4.16
N GLU A 87 -0.57 0.93 -3.83
CA GLU A 87 -1.41 2.06 -4.26
C GLU A 87 -1.18 2.43 -5.73
N VAL A 88 0.08 2.38 -6.19
CA VAL A 88 0.45 2.66 -7.59
C VAL A 88 -0.06 1.56 -8.52
N ASN A 89 -0.07 0.32 -8.04
CA ASN A 89 -0.56 -0.81 -8.82
C ASN A 89 -1.62 -1.56 -8.01
N PRO A 90 -2.93 -1.30 -8.23
CA PRO A 90 -4.02 -2.00 -7.55
C PRO A 90 -3.95 -3.53 -7.71
N SER A 91 -3.24 -4.00 -8.73
CA SER A 91 -3.04 -5.42 -9.03
C SER A 91 -1.80 -6.02 -8.34
N TYR A 92 -1.04 -5.23 -7.57
CA TYR A 92 0.12 -5.67 -6.80
C TYR A 92 -0.23 -6.74 -5.76
N ASN A 93 -1.46 -6.76 -5.23
CA ASN A 93 -1.94 -7.79 -4.32
C ASN A 93 -2.83 -8.85 -4.99
N THR A 94 -3.04 -8.76 -6.31
CA THR A 94 -3.84 -9.74 -7.06
C THR A 94 -3.00 -10.95 -7.49
N PRO A 95 -3.64 -12.07 -7.90
CA PRO A 95 -2.96 -13.24 -8.45
C PRO A 95 -2.36 -12.97 -9.84
N LEU A 96 -1.32 -12.13 -9.88
CA LEU A 96 -0.60 -11.75 -11.09
C LEU A 96 0.92 -11.93 -10.91
N TRP A 97 1.34 -12.77 -9.97
CA TRP A 97 2.75 -12.99 -9.69
C TRP A 97 3.19 -14.37 -10.16
N GLY A 98 4.41 -14.42 -10.70
CA GLY A 98 5.06 -15.65 -11.15
C GLY A 98 6.48 -15.78 -10.61
N CYS A 99 7.00 -17.01 -10.57
CA CYS A 99 8.39 -17.29 -10.23
C CYS A 99 9.28 -17.11 -11.48
N ASN A 100 10.48 -16.53 -11.35
CA ASN A 100 11.44 -16.46 -12.45
C ASN A 100 12.37 -17.67 -12.54
N HIS A 101 12.39 -18.53 -11.51
CA HIS A 101 13.27 -19.71 -11.44
C HIS A 101 12.64 -20.99 -11.96
N CYS A 102 11.33 -20.99 -12.18
CA CYS A 102 10.61 -22.13 -12.75
C CYS A 102 9.31 -21.72 -13.42
N THR A 103 8.66 -22.68 -14.05
CA THR A 103 7.47 -22.49 -14.89
C THR A 103 6.15 -22.75 -14.16
N VAL A 104 6.18 -23.10 -12.88
CA VAL A 104 4.99 -23.58 -12.13
C VAL A 104 3.85 -22.56 -12.05
N HIS A 105 4.16 -21.27 -12.20
CA HIS A 105 3.18 -20.17 -12.15
C HIS A 105 2.89 -19.55 -13.54
N LEU A 106 3.34 -20.16 -14.65
CA LEU A 106 3.10 -19.61 -15.99
C LEU A 106 1.63 -19.65 -16.41
N GLU A 107 0.92 -20.72 -16.05
CA GLU A 107 -0.48 -20.94 -16.41
C GLU A 107 -1.46 -20.50 -15.32
N ASP A 108 -0.99 -20.43 -14.08
CA ASP A 108 -1.77 -20.04 -12.90
C ASP A 108 -0.97 -19.08 -12.02
N LEU A 109 -1.07 -17.79 -12.34
CA LEU A 109 -0.40 -16.72 -11.60
C LEU A 109 -0.95 -16.63 -10.18
N GLN A 110 -0.05 -16.46 -9.23
CA GLN A 110 -0.36 -16.51 -7.80
C GLN A 110 -0.28 -15.14 -7.15
N THR A 111 -0.70 -15.05 -5.88
CA THR A 111 -0.46 -13.86 -5.07
C THR A 111 1.02 -13.68 -4.78
N ARG A 112 1.47 -12.44 -4.55
CA ARG A 112 2.86 -12.13 -4.21
C ARG A 112 3.37 -12.96 -3.03
N ALA A 113 2.54 -13.12 -2.01
CA ALA A 113 2.89 -13.87 -0.81
C ALA A 113 3.15 -15.36 -1.12
N ALA A 114 2.30 -15.98 -1.94
CA ALA A 114 2.45 -17.36 -2.37
C ALA A 114 3.73 -17.56 -3.19
N VAL A 115 4.00 -16.66 -4.15
CA VAL A 115 5.23 -16.74 -4.97
C VAL A 115 6.48 -16.54 -4.11
N LEU A 116 6.48 -15.61 -3.15
CA LEU A 116 7.61 -15.43 -2.25
C LEU A 116 7.88 -16.66 -1.38
N SER A 117 6.83 -17.34 -0.89
CA SER A 117 6.99 -18.61 -0.16
C SER A 117 7.61 -19.66 -1.05
N HIS A 118 7.05 -19.84 -2.25
CA HIS A 118 7.54 -20.78 -3.24
C HIS A 118 9.03 -20.54 -3.58
N VAL A 119 9.44 -19.29 -3.81
CA VAL A 119 10.83 -18.96 -4.14
C VAL A 119 11.78 -19.26 -2.98
N ARG A 120 11.37 -18.99 -1.73
CA ARG A 120 12.18 -19.30 -0.55
C ARG A 120 12.33 -20.81 -0.34
N GLU A 121 11.27 -21.57 -0.56
CA GLU A 121 11.23 -23.00 -0.25
C GLU A 121 11.81 -23.84 -1.40
N SER A 122 11.39 -23.58 -2.63
CA SER A 122 11.75 -24.39 -3.82
C SER A 122 13.10 -24.01 -4.41
N HIS A 123 13.52 -22.75 -4.23
CA HIS A 123 14.74 -22.20 -4.81
C HIS A 123 15.74 -21.71 -3.76
N THR A 124 15.43 -21.87 -2.46
CA THR A 124 16.34 -21.54 -1.34
C THR A 124 16.84 -20.09 -1.34
N VAL A 125 16.10 -19.17 -1.96
CA VAL A 125 16.45 -17.75 -2.00
C VAL A 125 15.93 -17.07 -0.74
N ALA A 126 16.80 -16.82 0.24
CA ALA A 126 16.42 -16.27 1.54
C ALA A 126 15.75 -14.87 1.45
N LYS A 127 16.24 -14.02 0.53
CA LYS A 127 15.70 -12.69 0.27
C LYS A 127 15.37 -12.54 -1.22
N PRO A 128 14.19 -13.00 -1.66
CA PRO A 128 13.79 -12.90 -3.06
C PRO A 128 13.71 -11.43 -3.50
N ASN A 129 14.26 -11.14 -4.67
CA ASN A 129 14.24 -9.84 -5.33
C ASN A 129 13.26 -9.83 -6.51
N GLU A 130 12.49 -8.75 -6.62
CA GLU A 130 11.49 -8.55 -7.66
C GLU A 130 12.17 -8.24 -8.99
N GLY A 131 11.70 -8.85 -10.09
CA GLY A 131 12.32 -8.78 -11.41
C GLY A 131 13.47 -9.79 -11.61
N GLN A 132 14.09 -10.27 -10.54
CA GLN A 132 15.13 -11.31 -10.59
C GLN A 132 14.57 -12.68 -10.24
N ASP A 133 13.96 -12.83 -9.07
CA ASP A 133 13.52 -14.14 -8.55
C ASP A 133 12.02 -14.38 -8.72
N PHE A 134 11.25 -13.31 -8.82
CA PHE A 134 9.81 -13.33 -9.08
C PHE A 134 9.40 -12.08 -9.85
N PHE A 135 8.29 -12.15 -10.58
CA PHE A 135 7.83 -11.05 -11.42
C PHE A 135 6.34 -10.81 -11.28
N HIS A 136 5.93 -9.56 -11.52
CA HIS A 136 4.53 -9.18 -11.68
C HIS A 136 4.19 -9.24 -13.17
N ALA A 137 3.29 -10.13 -13.55
CA ALA A 137 2.72 -10.21 -14.88
C ALA A 137 1.69 -9.07 -15.03
N VAL A 138 2.18 -7.85 -15.20
CA VAL A 138 1.32 -6.76 -15.69
C VAL A 138 0.73 -7.26 -17.01
N PRO A 139 -0.60 -7.28 -17.18
CA PRO A 139 -1.17 -7.64 -18.47
C PRO A 139 -0.58 -6.68 -19.49
N ALA A 140 0.27 -7.18 -20.39
CA ALA A 140 0.70 -6.40 -21.52
C ALA A 140 -0.59 -5.93 -22.19
N ARG A 141 -0.82 -4.61 -22.23
CA ARG A 141 -1.74 -4.05 -23.22
C ARG A 141 -1.28 -4.67 -24.52
N ARG A 142 -2.03 -5.63 -25.04
CA ARG A 142 -1.81 -6.17 -26.38
C ARG A 142 -2.02 -4.98 -27.31
N VAL A 143 -0.96 -4.22 -27.58
CA VAL A 143 -0.90 -3.39 -28.77
C VAL A 143 -0.95 -4.42 -29.88
N GLY A 144 -2.15 -4.60 -30.44
CA GLY A 144 -2.38 -5.58 -31.48
C GLY A 144 -1.43 -5.28 -32.61
N SER A 145 -0.38 -6.09 -32.73
CA SER A 145 0.32 -6.29 -33.99
C SER A 145 -0.68 -6.96 -34.92
N ARG A 146 -1.37 -6.11 -35.68
CA ARG A 146 -2.26 -6.54 -36.76
C ARG A 146 -1.36 -6.91 -37.95
N PRO A 147 -1.59 -8.06 -38.61
CA PRO A 147 -0.96 -8.36 -39.90
C PRO A 147 -1.46 -7.40 -40.98
#